data_AF-A0A2E3GZI0-F1
#
_entry.id   AF-A0A2E3GZI0-F1
#
_cell.length_a   1.000
_cell.length_b   1.000
_cell.length_c   1.000
_cell.angle_alpha   90.00
_cell.angle_beta   90.00
_cell.angle_gamma   90.00
#
_symmetry.space_group_name_H-M   'P 1'
#
loop_
_entity.id
_entity.type
_entity.pdbx_description
1 polymer ?
#
loop_
_entity_poly.entity_id
_entity_poly.type
_entity_poly.pdbx_seq_one_letter_code
_entity_poly.pdbx_strand_id
1 'polypeptide(L)' 'MEISGIGGLIILALDIWAIVSIIGSSASTGKKVLWVLLVLILPILGFIIWLFAGPRSGTRVA' A
#
# COMPACT_ATOMS: atom_id res chain seq x y z
N MET A 1 3.75 -22.78 -1.35
CA MET A 1 4.41 -21.68 -2.08
C MET A 1 5.35 -21.03 -1.09
N GLU A 2 6.58 -21.53 -0.98
CA GLU A 2 7.57 -20.87 -0.12
C GLU A 2 7.99 -19.58 -0.81
N ILE A 3 7.62 -18.45 -0.21
CA ILE A 3 8.17 -17.15 -0.59
C ILE A 3 9.50 -16.98 0.18
N SER A 4 10.43 -17.93 0.02
CA SER A 4 11.71 -17.92 0.74
C SER A 4 12.74 -17.11 -0.06
N GLY A 5 13.14 -15.96 0.50
CA GLY A 5 14.19 -15.09 -0.06
C GLY A 5 13.66 -13.81 -0.73
N ILE A 6 14.18 -13.51 -1.92
CA ILE A 6 14.03 -12.22 -2.63
C ILE A 6 12.55 -11.88 -2.90
N GLY A 7 11.70 -12.85 -3.21
CA GLY A 7 10.27 -12.62 -3.49
C GLY A 7 9.52 -12.00 -2.30
N GLY A 8 9.82 -12.45 -1.08
CA GLY A 8 9.22 -11.89 0.14
C GLY A 8 9.71 -10.47 0.41
N LEU A 9 10.99 -10.19 0.12
CA LEU A 9 11.55 -8.83 0.24
C LEU A 9 10.94 -7.86 -0.77
N ILE A 10 10.65 -8.31 -2.00
CA ILE A 10 9.96 -7.49 -2.99
C ILE A 10 8.56 -7.15 -2.49
N ILE A 11 7.79 -8.14 -2.04
CA ILE A 11 6.42 -7.90 -1.52
C ILE A 11 6.47 -6.92 -0.35
N LEU A 12 7.39 -7.12 0.60
CA LEU A 12 7.57 -6.21 1.72
C LEU A 12 7.90 -4.77 1.27
N ALA A 13 8.79 -4.61 0.29
CA ALA A 13 9.13 -3.29 -0.25
C ALA A 13 7.92 -2.61 -0.92
N LEU A 14 7.09 -3.38 -1.64
CA LEU A 14 5.85 -2.91 -2.26
C LEU A 14 4.81 -2.50 -1.19
N ASP A 15 4.66 -3.30 -0.14
CA ASP A 15 3.76 -2.98 0.98
C ASP A 15 4.19 -1.68 1.70
N ILE A 16 5.48 -1.51 1.97
CA ILE A 16 6.02 -0.27 2.56
C ILE A 16 5.71 0.92 1.65
N TRP A 17 5.94 0.79 0.35
CA TRP A 17 5.65 1.86 -0.60
C TRP A 17 4.16 2.24 -0.62
N ALA A 18 3.26 1.25 -0.64
CA ALA A 18 1.82 1.48 -0.56
C ALA A 18 1.44 2.21 0.74
N ILE A 19 1.96 1.75 1.88
CA ILE A 19 1.68 2.36 3.20
C ILE A 19 2.15 3.81 3.24
N VAL A 20 3.37 4.11 2.80
CA VAL A 20 3.91 5.48 2.74
C VAL A 20 3.02 6.36 1.87
N SER A 21 2.59 5.88 0.70
CA SER A 21 1.70 6.64 -0.17
C SER A 21 0.30 6.84 0.43
N ILE A 22 -0.26 5.85 1.13
CA ILE A 22 -1.55 5.98 1.82
C ILE A 22 -1.44 7.05 2.91
N ILE A 23 -0.39 7.01 3.73
CA ILE A 23 -0.18 7.96 4.83
C ILE A 23 0.02 9.39 4.28
N GLY A 24 0.75 9.53 3.18
CA GLY A 24 0.95 10.81 2.48
C GLY A 24 -0.27 11.36 1.74
N SER A 25 -1.32 10.57 1.56
CA SER A 25 -2.53 10.99 0.82
C SER A 25 -3.37 12.03 1.58
N SER A 26 -4.25 12.72 0.83
CA SER A 26 -5.27 13.64 1.38
C SER A 26 -6.49 12.92 1.96
N ALA A 27 -6.49 11.58 2.03
CA ALA A 27 -7.60 10.82 2.60
C ALA A 27 -7.74 11.07 4.12
N SER A 28 -8.97 10.91 4.64
CA SER A 28 -9.20 10.97 6.09
C SER A 28 -8.49 9.83 6.82
N THR A 29 -8.19 10.02 8.11
CA THR A 29 -7.50 9.03 8.94
C THR A 29 -8.17 7.65 8.90
N GLY A 30 -9.49 7.58 9.03
CA GLY A 30 -10.22 6.30 8.95
C GLY A 30 -10.03 5.57 7.62
N LYS A 31 -10.03 6.31 6.49
CA LYS A 31 -9.76 5.72 5.17
C LYS A 31 -8.32 5.24 5.05
N LYS A 32 -7.35 5.99 5.58
CA LYS A 32 -5.94 5.57 5.60
C LYS A 32 -5.78 4.25 6.35
N VAL A 33 -6.36 4.15 7.55
CA VAL A 33 -6.31 2.93 8.36
C VAL A 33 -6.93 1.75 7.63
N LEU A 34 -8.10 1.92 7.00
CA LEU A 34 -8.74 0.85 6.22
C LEU A 34 -7.86 0.35 5.08
N TRP A 35 -7.23 1.27 4.34
CA TRP A 35 -6.33 0.92 3.23
C TRP A 35 -5.05 0.23 3.70
N VAL A 36 -4.45 0.70 4.81
CA VAL A 36 -3.28 0.04 5.40
C VAL A 36 -3.63 -1.37 5.87
N LEU A 37 -4.77 -1.56 6.53
CA LEU A 37 -5.24 -2.87 6.96
C LEU A 37 -5.46 -3.82 5.78
N LEU A 38 -6.05 -3.32 4.69
CA LEU A 38 -6.28 -4.10 3.47
C LEU A 38 -4.96 -4.59 2.85
N VAL A 39 -3.94 -3.74 2.76
CA VAL A 39 -2.62 -4.11 2.26
C VAL A 39 -1.92 -5.11 3.19
N LEU A 40 -1.98 -4.91 4.52
CA LEU A 40 -1.31 -5.82 5.46
C LEU A 40 -1.95 -7.22 5.56
N ILE A 41 -3.28 -7.30 5.49
CA ILE A 41 -3.99 -8.59 5.58
C ILE A 41 -3.86 -9.38 4.27
N LEU A 42 -3.88 -8.68 3.14
CA LEU A 42 -3.72 -9.26 1.82
C LEU A 42 -2.52 -8.59 1.13
N PRO A 43 -1.27 -9.00 1.36
CA PRO A 43 -0.11 -8.30 0.81
C PRO A 43 -0.16 -8.19 -0.72
N ILE A 44 -0.26 -9.31 -1.43
CA ILE A 44 -0.26 -9.30 -2.90
C ILE A 44 -1.55 -8.66 -3.46
N LEU A 45 -2.73 -9.13 -3.02
CA LEU A 45 -4.00 -8.65 -3.57
C LEU A 45 -4.31 -7.23 -3.11
N GLY A 46 -4.04 -6.91 -1.86
CA GLY A 46 -4.24 -5.58 -1.29
C GLY A 46 -3.33 -4.55 -1.92
N PHE A 47 -2.06 -4.90 -2.19
CA PHE A 47 -1.17 -4.06 -2.99
C PHE A 47 -1.70 -3.84 -4.41
N ILE A 48 -2.19 -4.87 -5.09
CA ILE A 48 -2.79 -4.75 -6.43
C ILE A 48 -4.03 -3.86 -6.40
N ILE A 49 -4.94 -4.05 -5.44
CA ILE A 49 -6.15 -3.21 -5.29
C ILE A 49 -5.76 -1.76 -5.01
N TRP A 50 -4.76 -1.55 -4.15
CA TRP A 50 -4.24 -0.23 -3.85
C TRP A 50 -3.60 0.44 -5.07
N LEU A 51 -2.92 -0.31 -5.94
CA LEU A 51 -2.41 0.23 -7.20
C LEU A 51 -3.53 0.83 -8.05
N PHE A 52 -4.71 0.23 -8.14
CA PHE A 52 -5.77 0.76 -9.01
C PHE A 52 -6.66 1.80 -8.33
N ALA A 53 -7.00 1.61 -7.06
CA ALA A 53 -8.02 2.39 -6.36
C ALA A 53 -7.53 3.04 -5.05
N GLY A 54 -6.26 2.81 -4.69
CA GLY A 54 -5.67 3.29 -3.45
C GLY A 54 -5.48 4.80 -3.42
N PRO A 55 -5.62 5.43 -2.24
CA PRO A 55 -5.39 6.85 -2.08
C PRO A 55 -3.89 7.13 -2.27
N ARG A 56 -3.57 7.94 -3.26
CA ARG A 56 -2.20 8.33 -3.58
C ARG A 56 -1.91 9.73 -3.01
N SER A 57 -0.64 9.97 -2.68
CA SER A 57 -0.18 11.32 -2.36
C SER A 57 -0.48 12.23 -3.55
N GLY A 58 -1.30 13.26 -3.34
CA GLY A 58 -1.62 14.21 -4.39
C GLY A 58 -0.38 15.04 -4.68
N THR A 59 0.24 14.87 -5.84
CA THR A 59 1.26 15.78 -6.32
C THR A 59 0.61 17.16 -6.45
N ARG A 60 0.82 18.03 -5.47
CA ARG A 60 0.51 19.44 -5.59
C ARG A 60 1.53 20.00 -6.56
N VAL A 61 1.20 19.99 -7.85
CA VAL A 61 1.95 20.76 -8.84
C VAL A 61 1.60 22.22 -8.55
N ALA A 62 2.56 22.97 -8.02
CA ALA A 62 2.46 24.41 -7.80
C ALA A 62 2.63 25.16 -9.12
#